data_AF-A2E9V9-F1
#
_entry.id   AF-A2E9V9-F1
#
_cell.length_a   1.000
_cell.length_b   1.000
_cell.length_c   1.000
_cell.angle_alpha   90.00
_cell.angle_beta   90.00
_cell.angle_gamma   90.00
#
_symmetry.space_group_name_H-M   'P 1'
#
loop_
_entity.id
_entity.type
_entity.pdbx_description
1 polymer ?
#
loop_
_entity_poly.entity_id
_entity_poly.type
_entity_poly.pdbx_seq_one_letter_code
_entity_poly.pdbx_strand_id
1 'polypeptide(L)'
;MLFLLSIANNTNAKCNVRNTFRDESGECKCKPHYFGDPEDQKVGCWTCKPRCHRNAICSGPSQCKCNGGYYGDGINYCKPNHFLPKILSIHPKTVQSFSNDFITIKVNHPIPPNATTYAMFDIFISKCNHIETALHCQVPSLLPINSSVKISFNGADWSIEKFYLPFVNTQLHDDSIYFTSFIATSLLAAYIITMWPKKSRLGQVHALKEAEANSHSRLPSIKKLSQNPEEDML
;
A
#
# COMPACT_ATOMS: atom_id res chain seq x y z
N MET A 1 -3.75 9.73 -31.41
CA MET A 1 -2.88 8.88 -32.25
C MET A 1 -1.69 8.49 -31.38
N LEU A 2 -1.80 7.36 -30.67
CA LEU A 2 -0.79 6.86 -29.73
C LEU A 2 0.25 6.05 -30.52
N PHE A 3 1.49 6.52 -30.55
CA PHE A 3 2.62 5.77 -31.10
C PHE A 3 3.05 4.70 -30.09
N LEU A 4 2.68 3.45 -30.38
CA LEU A 4 3.30 2.28 -29.76
C LEU A 4 4.70 2.10 -30.37
N LEU A 5 5.73 2.56 -29.67
CA LEU A 5 7.12 2.21 -29.99
C LEU A 5 7.33 0.74 -29.62
N SER A 6 7.18 -0.13 -30.60
CA SER A 6 7.68 -1.51 -30.56
C SER A 6 9.20 -1.46 -30.52
N ILE A 7 9.78 -1.68 -29.34
CA ILE A 7 11.21 -1.91 -29.20
C ILE A 7 11.51 -3.23 -29.90
N ALA A 8 12.04 -3.17 -31.12
CA ALA A 8 12.56 -4.32 -31.82
C ALA A 8 13.70 -4.91 -30.98
N ASN A 9 13.40 -6.02 -30.33
CA ASN A 9 14.35 -6.76 -29.50
C ASN A 9 15.46 -7.26 -30.44
N ASN A 10 16.67 -6.74 -30.29
CA ASN A 10 17.82 -7.08 -31.12
C ASN A 10 18.15 -8.57 -30.95
N THR A 11 17.68 -9.41 -31.87
CA THR A 11 17.79 -10.88 -31.84
C THR A 11 19.23 -11.40 -32.01
N ASN A 12 20.20 -10.51 -32.22
CA ASN A 12 21.62 -10.86 -32.34
C ASN A 12 22.45 -10.61 -31.08
N ALA A 13 21.82 -10.41 -29.92
CA ALA A 13 22.53 -10.34 -28.65
C ALA A 13 23.09 -11.73 -28.27
N LYS A 14 24.36 -11.95 -28.61
CA LYS A 14 25.13 -13.13 -28.18
C LYS A 14 25.18 -13.18 -26.66
N CYS A 15 24.94 -14.35 -26.06
CA CYS A 15 25.15 -14.55 -24.62
C CYS A 15 26.61 -14.19 -24.28
N ASN A 16 26.80 -13.20 -23.41
CA ASN A 16 28.12 -12.64 -23.10
C ASN A 16 28.93 -13.49 -22.11
N VAL A 17 28.48 -14.72 -21.84
CA VAL A 17 28.93 -15.55 -20.72
C VAL A 17 29.62 -16.81 -21.25
N ARG A 18 30.67 -17.27 -20.57
CA ARG A 18 31.48 -18.42 -21.03
C ARG A 18 30.64 -19.68 -21.18
N ASN A 19 30.88 -20.39 -22.28
CA ASN A 19 30.25 -21.67 -22.62
C ASN A 19 28.71 -21.64 -22.61
N THR A 20 28.12 -20.51 -22.97
CA THR A 20 26.69 -20.37 -23.21
C THR A 20 26.36 -20.30 -24.70
N PHE A 21 25.11 -20.55 -25.04
CA PHE A 21 24.50 -20.26 -26.34
C PHE A 21 23.06 -19.78 -26.12
N ARG A 22 22.53 -19.01 -27.07
CA ARG A 22 21.13 -18.57 -27.03
C ARG A 22 20.29 -19.61 -27.77
N ASP A 23 19.22 -20.09 -27.16
CA ASP A 23 18.33 -21.06 -27.79
C ASP A 23 17.26 -20.38 -28.68
N GLU A 24 16.37 -21.17 -29.27
CA GLU A 24 15.31 -20.69 -30.16
C GLU A 24 14.29 -19.78 -29.45
N SER A 25 14.13 -19.92 -28.13
CA SER A 25 13.31 -19.02 -27.31
C SER A 25 13.99 -17.70 -26.94
N GLY A 26 15.28 -17.56 -27.25
CA GLY A 26 16.06 -16.40 -26.87
C GLY A 26 16.61 -16.46 -25.44
N GLU A 27 16.54 -17.61 -24.77
CA GLU A 27 17.14 -17.80 -23.45
C GLU A 27 18.61 -18.21 -23.58
N CYS A 28 19.47 -17.71 -22.68
CA CYS A 28 20.85 -18.17 -22.61
C CYS A 28 20.90 -19.51 -21.87
N LYS A 29 21.46 -20.54 -22.51
CA LYS A 29 21.64 -21.89 -21.96
C LYS A 29 23.11 -22.30 -22.00
N CYS A 30 23.51 -23.17 -21.08
CA CYS A 30 24.85 -23.76 -21.11
C CYS A 30 24.99 -24.68 -22.33
N LYS A 31 26.15 -24.60 -23.01
CA LYS A 31 26.51 -25.55 -24.08
C LYS A 31 26.43 -27.00 -23.58
N PRO A 32 26.19 -27.98 -24.46
CA PRO A 32 26.18 -29.39 -24.07
C PRO A 32 27.41 -29.77 -23.24
N HIS A 33 27.17 -30.50 -22.14
CA HIS A 33 28.17 -30.92 -21.13
C HIS A 33 28.73 -29.83 -20.20
N TYR A 34 28.26 -28.59 -20.29
CA TYR A 34 28.54 -27.54 -19.32
C TYR A 34 27.37 -27.36 -18.36
N PHE A 35 27.67 -27.00 -17.12
CA PHE A 35 26.71 -26.79 -16.04
C PHE A 35 27.02 -25.47 -15.33
N GLY A 36 26.01 -24.80 -14.79
CA GLY A 36 26.19 -23.52 -14.11
C GLY A 36 24.97 -22.62 -14.30
N ASP A 37 25.18 -21.33 -14.06
CA ASP A 37 24.18 -20.29 -14.29
C ASP A 37 24.54 -19.51 -15.57
N PRO A 38 23.76 -19.65 -16.65
CA PRO A 38 24.04 -18.96 -17.91
C PRO A 38 23.72 -17.46 -17.87
N GLU A 39 23.00 -16.98 -16.86
CA GLU A 39 22.65 -15.57 -16.68
C GLU A 39 23.66 -14.83 -15.79
N ASP A 40 24.31 -15.54 -14.87
CA ASP A 40 25.36 -14.98 -14.02
C ASP A 40 26.64 -14.71 -14.84
N GLN A 41 26.88 -13.43 -15.15
CA GLN A 41 28.04 -12.98 -15.91
C GLN A 41 29.39 -13.28 -15.24
N LYS A 42 29.41 -13.46 -13.91
CA LYS A 42 30.63 -13.75 -13.16
C LYS A 42 30.94 -15.25 -13.15
N VAL A 43 29.90 -16.08 -13.08
CA VAL A 43 30.04 -17.53 -12.98
C VAL A 43 30.04 -18.16 -14.37
N GLY A 44 28.93 -18.09 -15.10
CA GLY A 44 28.78 -18.79 -16.37
C GLY A 44 28.71 -20.30 -16.28
N CYS A 45 29.03 -20.98 -17.39
CA CYS A 45 28.91 -22.43 -17.49
C CYS A 45 30.28 -23.12 -17.55
N TRP A 46 30.45 -24.18 -16.76
CA TRP A 46 31.71 -24.92 -16.63
C TRP A 46 31.50 -26.44 -16.68
N THR A 47 32.55 -27.15 -17.07
CA THR A 47 32.62 -28.61 -16.93
C THR A 47 33.09 -28.93 -15.51
N CYS A 48 32.17 -28.94 -14.54
CA CYS A 48 32.50 -29.38 -13.18
C CYS A 48 32.88 -30.88 -13.19
N LYS A 49 34.17 -31.14 -12.92
CA LYS A 49 34.71 -32.49 -12.71
C LYS A 49 35.44 -32.49 -11.36
N PRO A 50 34.97 -33.23 -10.34
CA PRO A 50 33.81 -34.12 -10.36
C PRO A 50 32.48 -33.36 -10.55
N ARG A 51 31.45 -34.09 -10.99
CA ARG A 51 30.10 -33.51 -11.16
C ARG A 51 29.58 -33.06 -9.79
N CYS A 52 29.01 -31.86 -9.72
CA CYS A 52 28.42 -31.35 -8.49
C CYS A 52 27.25 -32.21 -8.02
N HIS A 53 27.02 -32.21 -6.71
CA HIS A 53 25.85 -32.78 -6.10
C HIS A 53 24.56 -32.21 -6.72
N ARG A 54 23.46 -32.98 -6.74
CA ARG A 54 22.18 -32.56 -7.37
C ARG A 54 21.59 -31.25 -6.84
N ASN A 55 21.94 -30.89 -5.60
CA ASN A 55 21.52 -29.65 -4.93
C ASN A 55 22.67 -28.63 -4.87
N ALA A 56 23.58 -28.66 -5.85
CA ALA A 56 24.66 -27.72 -6.00
C ALA A 56 24.73 -27.22 -7.44
N ILE A 57 25.26 -26.01 -7.58
CA ILE A 57 25.56 -25.38 -8.85
C ILE A 57 27.07 -25.33 -9.06
N CYS A 58 27.48 -25.46 -10.31
CA CYS A 58 28.87 -25.35 -10.71
C CYS A 58 29.27 -23.87 -10.73
N SER A 59 30.10 -23.44 -9.78
CA SER A 59 30.54 -22.04 -9.64
C SER A 59 31.87 -21.74 -10.32
N GLY A 60 32.56 -22.78 -10.83
CA GLY A 60 33.85 -22.66 -11.49
C GLY A 60 34.42 -24.03 -11.88
N PRO A 61 35.62 -24.07 -12.50
CA PRO A 61 36.32 -25.33 -12.78
C PRO A 61 36.49 -26.16 -11.50
N SER A 62 35.85 -27.32 -11.43
CA SER A 62 35.88 -28.22 -10.26
C SER A 62 35.38 -27.60 -8.95
N GLN A 63 34.65 -26.48 -9.01
CA GLN A 63 34.08 -25.80 -7.85
C GLN A 63 32.57 -25.94 -7.85
N CYS A 64 32.04 -26.54 -6.80
CA CYS A 64 30.62 -26.75 -6.60
C CYS A 64 30.16 -25.98 -5.37
N LYS A 65 29.06 -25.24 -5.50
CA LYS A 65 28.43 -24.51 -4.41
C LYS A 65 27.04 -25.07 -4.19
N CYS A 66 26.70 -25.47 -2.97
CA CYS A 66 25.33 -25.89 -2.66
C CYS A 66 24.33 -24.77 -3.01
N ASN A 67 23.17 -25.16 -3.53
CA ASN A 67 22.08 -24.25 -3.83
C ASN A 67 21.63 -23.52 -2.56
N GLY A 68 20.97 -22.37 -2.72
CA GLY A 68 20.44 -21.60 -1.61
C GLY A 68 19.63 -22.48 -0.64
N GLY A 69 20.01 -22.41 0.64
CA GLY A 69 19.39 -23.19 1.70
C GLY A 69 19.85 -24.64 1.86
N TYR A 70 20.96 -24.99 1.22
CA TYR A 70 21.67 -26.24 1.46
C TYR A 70 23.10 -25.93 1.93
N TYR A 71 23.65 -26.82 2.75
CA TYR A 71 25.04 -26.76 3.22
C TYR A 71 25.78 -28.07 2.92
N GLY A 72 27.08 -27.98 2.70
CA GLY A 72 27.93 -29.13 2.40
C GLY A 72 29.11 -28.76 1.52
N ASP A 73 29.76 -29.78 0.95
CA ASP A 73 30.97 -29.62 0.12
C ASP A 73 30.64 -29.35 -1.36
N GLY A 74 29.36 -29.38 -1.75
CA GLY A 74 28.93 -29.16 -3.12
C GLY A 74 29.15 -30.36 -4.06
N ILE A 75 29.95 -31.34 -3.67
CA ILE A 75 30.38 -32.47 -4.51
C ILE A 75 29.74 -33.76 -4.00
N ASN A 76 30.08 -34.17 -2.78
CA ASN A 76 29.60 -35.43 -2.21
C ASN A 76 28.26 -35.25 -1.51
N TYR A 77 28.01 -34.08 -0.91
CA TYR A 77 26.74 -33.80 -0.25
C TYR A 77 26.38 -32.32 -0.24
N CYS A 78 25.09 -32.07 -0.39
CA CYS A 78 24.44 -30.83 0.02
C CYS A 78 23.17 -31.19 0.78
N LYS A 79 23.18 -30.97 2.09
CA LYS A 79 22.06 -31.24 2.99
C LYS A 79 21.22 -29.99 3.18
N PRO A 80 19.89 -30.09 3.31
CA PRO A 80 19.04 -28.96 3.66
C PRO A 80 19.59 -28.28 4.91
N ASN A 81 19.76 -26.97 4.85
CA ASN A 81 20.15 -26.20 6.02
C ASN A 81 18.92 -26.08 6.93
N HIS A 82 18.82 -26.99 7.90
CA HIS A 82 17.75 -27.03 8.89
C HIS A 82 17.71 -25.78 9.79
N PHE A 83 18.77 -24.97 9.77
CA PHE A 83 18.81 -23.69 10.48
C PHE A 83 18.24 -22.53 9.67
N LEU A 84 17.78 -22.77 8.43
CA LEU A 84 17.08 -21.74 7.69
C LEU A 84 15.76 -21.39 8.37
N PRO A 85 15.52 -20.10 8.63
CA PRO A 85 14.29 -19.68 9.23
C PRO A 85 13.12 -19.88 8.27
N LYS A 86 12.02 -20.44 8.79
CA LYS A 86 10.74 -20.55 8.07
C LYS A 86 9.70 -19.67 8.77
N ILE A 87 9.03 -18.82 8.01
CA ILE A 87 7.92 -17.97 8.43
C ILE A 87 6.66 -18.83 8.58
N LEU A 88 6.14 -18.93 9.80
CA LEU A 88 4.85 -19.58 10.07
C LEU A 88 3.68 -18.61 9.91
N SER A 89 3.84 -17.37 10.38
CA SER A 89 2.78 -16.35 10.32
C SER A 89 3.34 -14.96 10.52
N ILE A 90 2.67 -13.94 9.95
CA ILE A 90 2.98 -12.52 10.16
C ILE A 90 1.76 -11.81 10.74
N HIS A 91 1.99 -10.94 11.73
CA HIS A 91 0.97 -10.08 12.32
C HIS A 91 1.50 -8.63 12.51
N PRO A 92 0.72 -7.59 12.13
CA PRO A 92 -0.54 -7.66 11.39
C PRO A 92 -0.37 -8.23 9.98
N LYS A 93 -1.47 -8.68 9.36
CA LYS A 93 -1.46 -9.19 7.97
C LYS A 93 -1.39 -8.09 6.91
N THR A 94 -1.66 -6.85 7.32
CA THR A 94 -1.64 -5.65 6.50
C THR A 94 -0.96 -4.55 7.30
N VAL A 95 -0.16 -3.72 6.64
CA VAL A 95 0.50 -2.57 7.26
C VAL A 95 0.14 -1.31 6.49
N GLN A 96 0.14 -0.17 7.19
CA GLN A 96 -0.12 1.10 6.51
C GLN A 96 1.12 1.50 5.71
N SER A 97 0.91 2.02 4.50
CA SER A 97 2.00 2.68 3.78
C SER A 97 2.49 3.88 4.60
N PHE A 98 3.80 4.14 4.62
CA PHE A 98 4.44 5.29 5.27
C PHE A 98 4.44 5.31 6.81
N SER A 99 3.94 4.27 7.49
CA SER A 99 4.09 4.15 8.94
C SER A 99 5.41 3.47 9.31
N ASN A 100 5.96 3.83 10.47
CA ASN A 100 7.06 3.11 11.11
C ASN A 100 6.52 1.95 11.97
N ASP A 101 5.55 1.21 11.43
CA ASP A 101 4.87 0.14 12.16
C ASP A 101 5.83 -1.03 12.45
N PHE A 102 5.46 -1.80 13.48
CA PHE A 102 6.15 -3.04 13.82
C PHE A 102 5.31 -4.24 13.40
N ILE A 103 5.97 -5.24 12.81
CA ILE A 103 5.37 -6.55 12.56
C ILE A 103 6.01 -7.59 13.46
N THR A 104 5.21 -8.58 13.81
CA THR A 104 5.61 -9.79 14.52
C THR A 104 5.58 -10.96 13.55
N ILE A 105 6.73 -11.59 13.34
CA ILE A 105 6.89 -12.76 12.47
C ILE A 105 7.15 -13.98 13.35
N LYS A 106 6.25 -14.97 13.35
CA LYS A 106 6.48 -16.25 14.04
C LYS A 106 7.27 -17.19 13.13
N VAL A 107 8.24 -17.88 13.71
CA VAL A 107 9.13 -18.81 13.00
C VAL A 107 8.98 -20.25 13.46
N ASN A 108 9.43 -21.20 12.64
CA ASN A 108 9.31 -22.64 12.90
C ASN A 108 10.24 -23.21 13.97
N HIS A 109 11.34 -22.52 14.28
CA HIS A 109 12.35 -23.00 15.22
C HIS A 109 12.73 -21.91 16.23
N PRO A 110 13.12 -22.31 17.46
CA PRO A 110 13.67 -21.38 18.43
C PRO A 110 14.87 -20.62 17.86
N ILE A 111 14.86 -19.32 18.06
CA ILE A 111 15.94 -18.44 17.60
C ILE A 111 17.10 -18.57 18.60
N PRO A 112 18.34 -18.81 18.13
CA PRO A 112 19.49 -18.85 19.04
C PRO A 112 19.60 -17.54 19.83
N PRO A 113 19.86 -17.58 21.15
CA PRO A 113 19.77 -16.39 22.03
C PRO A 113 20.73 -15.26 21.64
N ASN A 114 21.82 -15.58 20.93
CA ASN A 114 22.82 -14.62 20.47
C ASN A 114 22.74 -14.33 18.96
N ALA A 115 21.65 -14.74 18.29
CA ALA A 115 21.49 -14.53 16.86
C ALA A 115 21.16 -13.06 16.54
N THR A 116 21.76 -12.54 15.48
CA THR A 116 21.39 -11.24 14.90
C THR A 116 20.30 -11.45 13.86
N THR A 117 19.08 -11.04 14.19
CA THR A 117 17.91 -11.31 13.36
C THR A 117 17.55 -10.14 12.44
N TYR A 118 17.14 -10.45 11.22
CA TYR A 118 16.80 -9.49 10.18
C TYR A 118 15.53 -9.91 9.43
N ALA A 119 14.80 -8.93 8.92
CA ALA A 119 13.73 -9.11 7.95
C ALA A 119 14.02 -8.25 6.71
N MET A 120 13.84 -8.82 5.52
CA MET A 120 13.98 -8.14 4.25
C MET A 120 12.61 -7.97 3.61
N PHE A 121 12.26 -6.73 3.29
CA PHE A 121 11.05 -6.31 2.61
C PHE A 121 11.42 -5.90 1.18
N ASP A 122 11.26 -6.81 0.23
CA ASP A 122 11.81 -6.75 -1.12
C ASP A 122 13.33 -6.52 -1.15
N ILE A 123 13.75 -5.25 -1.15
CA ILE A 123 15.15 -4.81 -1.17
C ILE A 123 15.59 -4.14 0.13
N PHE A 124 14.66 -3.84 1.04
CA PHE A 124 14.96 -3.13 2.28
C PHE A 124 15.20 -4.11 3.41
N ILE A 125 16.34 -3.98 4.09
CA ILE A 125 16.69 -4.84 5.22
C ILE A 125 16.48 -4.08 6.52
N SER A 126 15.68 -4.67 7.42
CA SER A 126 15.42 -4.16 8.76
C SER A 126 15.97 -5.12 9.81
N LYS A 127 16.61 -4.58 10.83
CA LYS A 127 17.06 -5.36 11.99
C LYS A 127 15.86 -5.64 12.89
N CYS A 128 15.74 -6.87 13.36
CA CYS A 128 14.65 -7.29 14.24
C CYS A 128 15.17 -7.58 15.64
N ASN A 129 14.32 -7.35 16.63
CA ASN A 129 14.47 -7.96 17.95
C ASN A 129 13.77 -9.31 17.94
N HIS A 130 14.12 -10.20 18.87
CA HIS A 130 13.49 -11.51 18.95
C HIS A 130 13.20 -11.94 20.37
N ILE A 131 12.13 -12.74 20.51
CA ILE A 131 11.73 -13.41 21.74
C ILE A 131 11.34 -14.83 21.35
N GLU A 132 12.12 -15.82 21.78
CA GLU A 132 11.91 -17.25 21.50
C GLU A 132 11.75 -17.57 20.00
N THR A 133 10.51 -17.67 19.52
CA THR A 133 10.14 -18.01 18.14
C THR A 133 9.45 -16.84 17.42
N ALA A 134 9.57 -15.63 17.92
CA ALA A 134 8.96 -14.44 17.35
C ALA A 134 10.01 -13.37 17.05
N LEU A 135 9.96 -12.81 15.85
CA LEU A 135 10.73 -11.64 15.43
C LEU A 135 9.84 -10.40 15.47
N HIS A 136 10.31 -9.34 16.11
CA HIS A 136 9.69 -8.03 16.10
C HIS A 136 10.53 -7.10 15.23
N CYS A 137 10.01 -6.78 14.06
CA CYS A 137 10.74 -6.05 13.02
C CYS A 137 10.02 -4.73 12.73
N GLN A 138 10.78 -3.64 12.63
CA GLN A 138 10.26 -2.38 12.13
C GLN A 138 10.11 -2.46 10.61
N VAL A 139 8.95 -2.08 10.09
CA VAL A 139 8.68 -2.02 8.66
C VAL A 139 9.20 -0.69 8.13
N PRO A 140 10.04 -0.68 7.07
CA PRO A 140 10.53 0.56 6.47
C PRO A 140 9.37 1.33 5.83
N SER A 141 9.42 2.66 5.92
CA SER A 141 8.50 3.52 5.18
C SER A 141 8.76 3.38 3.67
N LEU A 142 7.73 3.62 2.84
CA LEU A 142 7.81 3.60 1.37
C LEU A 142 7.98 2.21 0.72
N LEU A 143 7.23 1.21 1.19
CA LEU A 143 7.17 -0.09 0.52
C LEU A 143 6.13 -0.16 -0.61
N PRO A 144 6.39 -0.95 -1.68
CA PRO A 144 5.39 -1.31 -2.67
C PRO A 144 4.11 -1.91 -2.05
N ILE A 145 3.00 -1.85 -2.80
CA ILE A 145 1.68 -2.35 -2.34
C ILE A 145 1.74 -3.83 -1.90
N ASN A 146 2.57 -4.65 -2.56
CA ASN A 146 2.76 -6.05 -2.20
C ASN A 146 4.26 -6.33 -2.10
N SER A 147 4.80 -6.25 -0.88
CA SER A 147 6.21 -6.56 -0.66
C SER A 147 6.42 -8.00 -0.21
N SER A 148 7.43 -8.63 -0.79
CA SER A 148 7.91 -9.92 -0.33
C SER A 148 8.70 -9.77 0.96
N VAL A 149 8.43 -10.62 1.93
CA VAL A 149 9.11 -10.68 3.22
C VAL A 149 9.95 -11.94 3.27
N LYS A 150 11.22 -11.78 3.64
CA LYS A 150 12.15 -12.85 3.98
C LYS A 150 12.78 -12.56 5.34
N ILE A 151 13.29 -13.58 6.01
CA ILE A 151 13.93 -13.45 7.32
C ILE A 151 15.28 -14.14 7.36
N SER A 152 16.17 -13.67 8.24
CA SER A 152 17.51 -14.22 8.44
C SER A 152 17.90 -14.15 9.92
N PHE A 153 18.69 -15.12 10.40
CA PHE A 153 19.24 -15.17 11.76
C PHE A 153 20.72 -14.76 11.83
N ASN A 154 21.32 -14.40 10.70
CA ASN A 154 22.73 -13.98 10.62
C ASN A 154 23.00 -12.91 9.56
N GLY A 155 21.98 -12.49 8.79
CA GLY A 155 22.10 -11.52 7.70
C GLY A 155 22.66 -12.08 6.39
N ALA A 156 23.07 -13.36 6.36
CA ALA A 156 23.64 -14.02 5.18
C ALA A 156 22.68 -15.07 4.61
N ASP A 157 22.07 -15.88 5.48
CA ASP A 157 21.17 -16.97 5.12
C ASP A 157 19.72 -16.53 5.28
N TRP A 158 19.00 -16.47 4.16
CA TRP A 158 17.62 -15.98 4.12
C TRP A 158 16.62 -17.11 3.92
N SER A 159 15.42 -16.94 4.47
CA SER A 159 14.29 -17.84 4.22
C SER A 159 14.03 -18.00 2.71
N ILE A 160 13.82 -19.24 2.28
CA ILE A 160 13.60 -19.56 0.86
C ILE A 160 12.21 -19.12 0.41
N GLU A 161 11.21 -19.35 1.26
CA GLU A 161 9.83 -18.99 0.97
C GLU A 161 9.65 -17.47 0.95
N LYS A 162 8.78 -17.03 0.05
CA LYS A 162 8.37 -15.63 -0.08
C LYS A 162 7.00 -15.49 0.55
N PHE A 163 6.92 -14.70 1.63
CA PHE A 163 5.63 -14.28 2.18
C PHE A 163 5.30 -12.91 1.60
N TYR A 164 4.03 -12.63 1.25
CA TYR A 164 3.66 -11.33 0.71
C TYR A 164 2.87 -10.55 1.77
N LEU A 165 3.32 -9.33 2.05
CA LEU A 165 2.68 -8.42 3.00
C LEU A 165 2.02 -7.28 2.22
N PRO A 166 0.67 -7.23 2.18
CA PRO A 166 -0.05 -6.14 1.54
C PRO A 166 0.04 -4.84 2.35
N PHE A 167 0.29 -3.74 1.65
CA PHE A 167 0.31 -2.39 2.18
C PHE A 167 -0.95 -1.65 1.78
N VAL A 168 -1.66 -1.12 2.76
CA VAL A 168 -2.87 -0.34 2.54
C VAL A 168 -2.50 1.14 2.64
N ASN A 169 -2.76 1.89 1.58
CA ASN A 169 -2.64 3.34 1.63
C ASN A 169 -3.90 3.91 2.29
N THR A 170 -3.85 4.11 3.61
CA THR A 170 -4.95 4.66 4.39
C THR A 170 -5.14 6.16 4.19
N GLN A 171 -4.11 6.90 3.75
CA GLN A 171 -4.20 8.35 3.58
C GLN A 171 -5.26 8.77 2.55
N LEU A 172 -5.51 7.96 1.52
CA LEU A 172 -6.52 8.29 0.51
C LEU A 172 -7.96 8.22 1.04
N HIS A 173 -8.21 7.47 2.12
CA HIS A 173 -9.58 7.23 2.58
C HIS A 173 -10.09 8.32 3.53
N ASP A 174 -9.23 8.86 4.38
CA ASP A 174 -9.65 9.92 5.31
C ASP A 174 -9.93 11.23 4.57
N ASP A 175 -9.11 11.60 3.59
CA ASP A 175 -9.33 12.82 2.80
C ASP A 175 -10.66 12.80 2.04
N SER A 176 -11.10 11.63 1.56
CA SER A 176 -12.40 11.48 0.90
C SER A 176 -13.59 11.70 1.85
N ILE A 177 -13.48 11.30 3.12
CA ILE A 177 -14.56 11.48 4.10
C ILE A 177 -14.69 12.95 4.47
N TYR A 178 -13.57 13.65 4.68
CA TYR A 178 -13.60 15.09 4.94
C TYR A 178 -14.13 15.89 3.75
N PHE A 179 -13.72 15.54 2.53
CA PHE A 179 -14.19 16.22 1.32
C PHE A 179 -15.69 16.04 1.08
N THR A 180 -16.22 14.83 1.26
CA THR A 180 -17.66 14.55 1.14
C THR A 180 -18.47 15.26 2.22
N SER A 181 -17.97 15.30 3.46
CA SER A 181 -18.58 16.06 4.56
C SER A 181 -18.60 17.58 4.28
N PHE A 182 -17.50 18.12 3.75
CA PHE A 182 -17.41 19.54 3.37
C PHE A 182 -18.37 19.92 2.24
N ILE A 183 -18.52 19.06 1.22
CA ILE A 183 -19.49 19.26 0.14
C ILE A 183 -20.92 19.21 0.70
N ALA A 184 -21.24 18.23 1.54
CA ALA A 184 -22.58 18.07 2.10
C ALA A 184 -22.98 19.27 2.97
N THR A 185 -22.08 19.77 3.82
CA THR A 185 -22.32 20.95 4.66
C THR A 185 -22.47 22.23 3.83
N SER A 186 -21.67 22.39 2.77
CA SER A 186 -21.77 23.52 1.83
C SER A 186 -23.10 23.51 1.07
N LEU A 187 -23.57 22.34 0.61
CA LEU A 187 -24.86 22.19 -0.05
C LEU A 187 -26.04 22.46 0.91
N LEU A 188 -25.95 22.00 2.15
CA LEU A 188 -26.96 22.27 3.18
C LEU A 188 -27.03 23.77 3.49
N ALA A 189 -25.88 24.44 3.63
CA ALA A 189 -25.81 25.88 3.85
C ALA A 189 -26.41 26.67 2.67
N ALA A 190 -26.07 26.30 1.44
CA ALA A 190 -26.65 26.90 0.24
C ALA A 190 -28.18 26.70 0.17
N TYR A 191 -28.66 25.52 0.55
CA TYR A 191 -30.10 25.24 0.63
C TYR A 191 -30.81 26.13 1.67
N ILE A 192 -30.23 26.28 2.87
CA ILE A 192 -30.78 27.16 3.92
C ILE A 192 -30.80 28.62 3.44
N ILE A 193 -29.71 29.10 2.83
CA ILE A 193 -29.60 30.47 2.30
C ILE A 193 -30.61 30.74 1.18
N THR A 194 -30.88 29.78 0.31
CA THR A 194 -31.87 29.94 -0.78
C THR A 194 -33.32 29.88 -0.31
N MET A 195 -33.61 29.19 0.80
CA MET A 195 -34.95 29.08 1.38
C MET A 195 -35.31 30.24 2.33
N TRP A 196 -34.31 30.88 2.95
CA TRP A 196 -34.53 31.98 3.90
C TRP A 196 -35.32 33.17 3.32
N PRO A 197 -35.05 33.66 2.08
CA PRO A 197 -35.76 34.78 1.49
C PRO A 197 -37.22 34.48 1.10
N LYS A 198 -37.58 33.19 0.95
CA LYS A 198 -38.97 32.80 0.66
C LYS A 198 -39.83 32.84 1.92
N LYS A 199 -39.28 32.43 3.07
CA LYS A 199 -40.01 32.43 4.35
C LYS A 199 -40.27 33.85 4.87
N SER A 200 -39.32 34.77 4.68
CA SER A 200 -39.50 36.18 5.09
C SER A 200 -40.59 36.90 4.29
N ARG A 201 -40.71 36.62 2.98
CA ARG A 201 -41.79 37.17 2.15
C ARG A 201 -43.17 36.63 2.52
N LEU A 202 -43.29 35.34 2.87
CA LEU A 202 -44.57 34.77 3.29
C LEU A 202 -45.08 35.39 4.61
N GLY A 203 -44.18 35.70 5.54
CA GLY A 203 -44.51 36.39 6.79
C GLY A 203 -45.00 37.82 6.56
N GLN A 204 -44.38 38.57 5.64
CA GLN A 204 -44.84 39.92 5.30
C GLN A 204 -46.23 39.93 4.65
N VAL A 205 -46.55 38.96 3.79
CA VAL A 205 -47.87 38.86 3.16
C VAL A 205 -48.97 38.52 4.18
N HIS A 206 -48.68 37.66 5.16
CA HIS A 206 -49.63 37.38 6.25
C HIS A 206 -49.86 38.59 7.15
N ALA A 207 -48.80 39.31 7.54
CA ALA A 207 -48.91 40.52 8.35
C ALA A 207 -49.71 41.63 7.64
N LEU A 208 -49.53 41.79 6.32
CA LEU A 208 -50.32 42.73 5.52
C LEU A 208 -51.80 42.35 5.46
N LYS A 209 -52.14 41.05 5.29
CA LYS A 209 -53.53 40.58 5.29
C LYS A 209 -54.23 40.78 6.64
N GLU A 210 -53.53 40.55 7.76
CA GLU A 210 -54.07 40.83 9.10
C GLU A 210 -54.24 42.33 9.35
N ALA A 211 -53.34 43.18 8.84
CA ALA A 211 -53.48 44.62 8.92
C ALA A 211 -54.70 45.14 8.12
N GLU A 212 -54.93 44.62 6.91
CA GLU A 212 -56.13 44.95 6.11
C GLU A 212 -57.42 44.49 6.82
N ALA A 213 -57.46 43.26 7.33
CA ALA A 213 -58.61 42.71 8.04
C ALA A 213 -58.98 43.55 9.28
N ASN A 214 -57.99 44.04 10.02
CA ASN A 214 -58.21 44.90 11.19
C ASN A 214 -58.58 46.34 10.85
N SER A 215 -58.30 46.82 9.63
CA SER A 215 -58.64 48.19 9.22
C SER A 215 -60.14 48.38 8.95
N HIS A 216 -60.86 47.34 8.53
CA HIS A 216 -62.29 47.40 8.23
C HIS A 216 -63.22 47.42 9.47
N SER A 217 -62.71 47.17 10.68
CA SER A 217 -63.52 47.19 11.90
C SER A 217 -63.55 48.56 12.62
N ARG A 218 -62.84 49.58 12.12
CA ARG A 218 -62.85 50.96 12.67
C ARG A 218 -63.46 51.96 11.69
N LEU A 219 -64.75 51.87 11.44
CA LEU A 219 -65.53 53.01 10.94
C LEU A 219 -65.95 53.87 12.15
N PRO A 220 -65.46 55.13 12.27
CA PRO A 220 -65.88 56.00 13.36
C PRO A 220 -67.34 56.39 13.18
N SER A 221 -68.15 56.13 14.21
CA SER A 221 -69.53 56.61 14.32
C SER A 221 -69.54 58.14 14.33
N ILE A 222 -69.99 58.74 13.22
CA ILE A 222 -70.15 60.19 13.07
C ILE A 222 -71.23 60.66 14.05
N LYS A 223 -70.81 61.30 15.16
CA LYS A 223 -71.69 62.05 16.05
C LYS A 223 -72.10 63.35 15.35
N LYS A 224 -73.40 63.50 15.08
CA LYS A 224 -74.03 64.76 14.65
C LYS A 224 -73.81 65.83 15.72
N LEU A 225 -73.06 66.88 15.39
CA LEU A 225 -73.05 68.14 16.16
C LEU A 225 -74.32 68.92 15.82
N SER A 226 -75.16 69.13 16.82
CA SER A 226 -76.27 70.09 16.81
C SER A 226 -75.69 71.49 17.06
N GLN A 227 -75.92 72.39 16.11
CA GLN A 227 -75.76 73.83 16.29
C GLN A 227 -76.96 74.35 17.09
N ASN A 228 -76.70 75.23 18.05
CA ASN A 228 -77.70 76.07 18.70
C ASN A 228 -77.19 77.52 18.62
N PRO A 229 -77.98 78.48 18.11
CA PRO A 229 -77.65 79.90 18.07
C PRO A 229 -78.25 80.67 19.26
N GLU A 230 -77.85 81.95 19.38
CA GLU A 230 -78.50 83.04 20.15
C GLU A 230 -78.41 82.91 21.70
N GLU A 231 -78.29 83.95 22.53
CA GLU A 231 -78.64 85.37 22.51
C GLU A 231 -77.90 85.99 23.74
N ASP A 232 -77.19 87.11 23.62
CA ASP A 232 -77.59 88.50 23.91
C ASP A 232 -77.33 89.04 25.34
N MET A 233 -76.74 90.24 25.32
CA MET A 233 -76.99 91.44 26.15
C MET A 233 -77.34 91.30 27.64
N LEU A 234 -76.44 91.76 28.51
CA LEU A 234 -76.43 93.10 29.18
C LEU A 234 -75.44 93.13 30.36
#